data_AF-A0A4R2N966-F1
#
_entry.id   AF-A0A4R2N966-F1
#
_cell.length_a   1.000
_cell.length_b   1.000
_cell.length_c   1.000
_cell.angle_alpha   90.00
_cell.angle_beta   90.00
_cell.angle_gamma   90.00
#
_symmetry.space_group_name_H-M   'P 1'
#
loop_
_entity.id
_entity.type
_entity.pdbx_description
1 polymer ?
#
loop_
_entity_poly.entity_id
_entity_poly.type
_entity_poly.pdbx_seq_one_letter_code
_entity_poly.pdbx_strand_id
1 'polypeptide(L)'
;MISPTEIDPIIQGLIHDIKEKQSEDGAFRYCFESGPMTDANMIIILRVLDYNDEDLIKKLVHRLLSTQQSNGAWKLYDDTTGHLSATVEAYTALLFSGYANRSDGNMKKAESFILDHGGLKNTHVSTKFMLALNGLYPWPNIFPFPLFIIHSPSIFPFSFYKFSTYVRAHFAPVLILGHKRFITKNRWTPDLSHLLPRKRKNVKKWRKLLSTLFSKKFFAKSACRKAESQMLKGVGDDGILFTQTSHLNKLVYP
;
A
#
# COMPACT_ATOMS: atom_id res chain seq x y z
N MET A 1 1.21 -30.90 37.35
CA MET A 1 1.48 -31.58 36.06
C MET A 1 0.14 -32.06 35.55
N ILE A 2 -0.27 -31.65 34.36
CA ILE A 2 -1.52 -32.11 33.74
C ILE A 2 -1.28 -33.56 33.26
N SER A 3 -2.22 -34.47 33.55
CA SER A 3 -2.05 -35.89 33.26
C SER A 3 -2.30 -36.19 31.77
N PRO A 4 -1.57 -37.13 31.13
CA PRO A 4 -1.84 -37.55 29.75
C PRO A 4 -3.30 -37.96 29.51
N THR A 5 -3.97 -38.56 30.50
CA THR A 5 -5.40 -38.93 30.46
C THR A 5 -6.36 -37.75 30.33
N GLU A 6 -5.94 -36.52 30.66
CA GLU A 6 -6.77 -35.32 30.52
C GLU A 6 -6.53 -34.61 29.17
N ILE A 7 -5.38 -34.83 28.53
CA ILE A 7 -4.97 -34.13 27.31
C ILE A 7 -5.47 -34.85 26.05
N ASP A 8 -5.43 -36.18 26.04
CA ASP A 8 -5.82 -36.97 24.86
C ASP A 8 -7.25 -36.70 24.38
N PRO A 9 -8.28 -36.59 25.26
CA PRO A 9 -9.63 -36.24 24.82
C PRO A 9 -9.70 -34.86 24.17
N ILE A 10 -8.93 -33.89 24.67
CA ILE A 10 -8.89 -32.52 24.13
C ILE A 10 -8.25 -32.52 22.74
N ILE A 11 -7.15 -33.26 22.56
CA ILE A 11 -6.49 -33.40 21.25
C ILE A 11 -7.46 -34.03 20.25
N GLN A 12 -8.17 -35.10 20.62
CA GLN A 12 -9.13 -35.74 19.72
C GLN A 12 -10.30 -34.80 19.36
N GLY A 13 -10.78 -34.00 20.31
CA GLY A 13 -11.77 -32.95 20.05
C GLY A 13 -11.28 -31.92 19.03
N LEU A 14 -10.07 -31.37 19.21
CA LEU A 14 -9.49 -30.40 18.27
C LEU A 14 -9.26 -31.00 16.88
N ILE A 15 -8.84 -32.27 16.80
CA ILE A 15 -8.68 -32.97 15.52
C ILE A 15 -10.03 -33.09 14.81
N HIS A 16 -11.08 -33.44 15.54
CA HIS A 16 -12.44 -33.53 14.99
C HIS A 16 -12.89 -32.16 14.46
N ASP A 17 -12.79 -31.10 15.27
CA ASP A 17 -13.18 -29.74 14.91
C ASP A 17 -12.45 -29.21 13.67
N ILE A 18 -11.15 -29.51 13.53
CA ILE A 18 -10.38 -29.12 12.35
C ILE A 18 -10.85 -29.93 11.14
N LYS A 19 -11.02 -31.25 11.27
CA LYS A 19 -11.48 -32.09 10.14
C LYS A 19 -12.84 -31.66 9.60
N GLU A 20 -13.78 -31.23 10.47
CA GLU A 20 -15.08 -30.71 10.02
C GLU A 20 -14.97 -29.41 9.21
N LYS A 21 -13.91 -28.62 9.40
CA LYS A 21 -13.65 -27.38 8.65
C LYS A 21 -12.92 -27.60 7.33
N GLN A 22 -12.54 -28.84 7.02
CA GLN A 22 -11.89 -29.18 5.76
C GLN A 22 -12.92 -29.19 4.63
N SER A 23 -12.62 -28.47 3.55
CA SER A 23 -13.45 -28.51 2.33
C SER A 23 -13.33 -29.87 1.63
N GLU A 24 -14.28 -30.17 0.73
CA GLU A 24 -14.31 -31.45 -0.03
C GLU A 24 -13.03 -31.71 -0.85
N ASP A 25 -12.36 -30.64 -1.30
CA ASP A 25 -11.09 -30.70 -2.02
C ASP A 25 -9.85 -30.82 -1.11
N GLY A 26 -10.07 -31.01 0.19
CA GLY A 26 -9.02 -31.12 1.19
C GLY A 26 -8.46 -29.80 1.68
N ALA A 27 -8.91 -28.66 1.15
CA ALA A 27 -8.39 -27.35 1.52
C ALA A 27 -9.06 -26.76 2.77
N PHE A 28 -8.33 -25.90 3.47
CA PHE A 28 -8.86 -25.08 4.56
C PHE A 28 -8.98 -23.63 4.10
N ARG A 29 -10.21 -23.11 4.09
CA ARG A 29 -10.49 -21.76 3.64
C ARG A 29 -10.89 -20.90 4.82
N TYR A 30 -10.00 -20.02 5.23
CA TYR A 30 -10.24 -19.05 6.29
C TYR A 30 -10.17 -17.64 5.73
N CYS A 31 -10.91 -16.73 6.35
CA CYS A 31 -10.82 -15.31 6.01
C CYS A 31 -9.41 -14.81 6.35
N PHE A 32 -8.72 -14.25 5.37
CA PHE A 32 -7.48 -13.52 5.60
C PHE A 32 -7.84 -12.05 5.88
N GLU A 33 -8.03 -11.73 7.16
CA GLU A 33 -8.30 -10.35 7.55
C GLU A 33 -7.08 -9.48 7.29
N SER A 34 -7.23 -8.55 6.35
CA SER A 34 -6.23 -7.53 6.09
C SER A 34 -6.54 -6.23 6.82
N GLY A 35 -5.51 -5.44 7.12
CA GLY A 35 -5.69 -4.15 7.78
C GLY A 35 -6.43 -3.12 6.92
N PRO A 36 -6.87 -1.99 7.52
CA PRO A 36 -7.70 -0.98 6.86
C PRO A 36 -7.01 -0.32 5.64
N MET A 37 -5.69 -0.41 5.53
CA MET A 37 -4.94 0.10 4.39
C MET A 37 -5.28 -0.64 3.09
N THR A 38 -5.57 -1.95 3.14
CA THR A 38 -5.95 -2.70 1.93
C THR A 38 -7.28 -2.21 1.40
N ASP A 39 -8.28 -2.06 2.28
CA ASP A 39 -9.60 -1.55 1.94
C ASP A 39 -9.51 -0.13 1.38
N ALA A 40 -8.71 0.72 2.05
CA ALA A 40 -8.46 2.08 1.63
C ALA A 40 -7.84 2.16 0.23
N ASN A 41 -6.77 1.41 -0.03
CA ASN A 41 -6.09 1.39 -1.32
C ASN A 41 -7.00 0.84 -2.43
N MET A 42 -7.83 -0.16 -2.14
CA MET A 42 -8.80 -0.69 -3.10
C MET A 42 -9.82 0.38 -3.51
N ILE A 43 -10.45 1.08 -2.55
CA ILE A 43 -11.39 2.18 -2.84
C ILE A 43 -10.72 3.24 -3.72
N ILE A 44 -9.50 3.66 -3.35
CA ILE A 44 -8.75 4.68 -4.10
C ILE A 44 -8.47 4.20 -5.52
N ILE A 45 -8.02 2.96 -5.73
CA ILE A 45 -7.76 2.40 -7.06
C ILE A 45 -9.02 2.38 -7.91
N LEU A 46 -10.13 1.85 -7.39
CA LEU A 46 -11.40 1.78 -8.13
C LEU A 46 -11.86 3.16 -8.57
N ARG A 47 -11.80 4.14 -7.66
CA ARG A 47 -12.16 5.54 -7.95
C ARG A 47 -11.20 6.21 -8.92
N VAL A 48 -9.90 5.97 -8.81
CA VAL A 48 -8.86 6.53 -9.71
C VAL A 48 -8.99 5.98 -11.12
N LEU A 49 -9.29 4.69 -11.27
CA LEU A 49 -9.51 4.03 -12.56
C LEU A 49 -10.91 4.27 -13.14
N ASP A 50 -11.76 5.01 -12.43
CA ASP A 50 -13.19 5.23 -12.75
C ASP A 50 -13.96 3.91 -12.96
N TYR A 51 -13.56 2.87 -12.22
CA TYR A 51 -14.21 1.57 -12.20
C TYR A 51 -15.31 1.57 -11.13
N ASN A 52 -16.56 1.60 -11.57
CA ASN A 52 -17.72 1.89 -10.73
C ASN A 52 -18.35 0.62 -10.11
N ASP A 53 -17.56 -0.16 -9.37
CA ASP A 53 -18.09 -1.24 -8.53
C ASP A 53 -18.61 -0.67 -7.20
N GLU A 54 -19.78 -0.03 -7.26
CA GLU A 54 -20.36 0.66 -6.11
C GLU A 54 -20.70 -0.28 -4.96
N ASP A 55 -21.05 -1.54 -5.24
CA ASP A 55 -21.37 -2.52 -4.21
C ASP A 55 -20.12 -2.90 -3.41
N LEU A 56 -18.99 -3.13 -4.09
CA LEU A 56 -17.71 -3.33 -3.42
C LEU A 56 -17.28 -2.09 -2.64
N ILE A 57 -17.37 -0.90 -3.25
CA ILE A 57 -16.99 0.37 -2.58
C ILE A 57 -17.80 0.57 -1.30
N LYS A 58 -19.13 0.37 -1.33
CA LYS A 58 -19.98 0.49 -0.13
C LYS A 58 -19.61 -0.51 0.96
N LYS A 59 -19.30 -1.76 0.60
CA LYS A 59 -18.84 -2.78 1.56
C LYS A 59 -17.52 -2.37 2.21
N LEU A 60 -16.57 -1.87 1.43
CA LEU A 60 -15.27 -1.40 1.94
C LEU A 60 -15.42 -0.16 2.83
N VAL A 61 -16.28 0.80 2.44
CA VAL A 61 -16.61 1.98 3.26
C VAL A 61 -17.22 1.55 4.59
N HIS A 62 -18.19 0.64 4.58
CA HIS A 62 -18.81 0.13 5.80
C HIS A 62 -17.79 -0.53 6.73
N ARG A 63 -16.89 -1.36 6.19
CA ARG A 63 -15.80 -2.01 6.94
C ARG A 63 -14.80 -1.00 7.51
N LEU A 64 -14.43 0.03 6.75
CA LEU A 64 -13.56 1.10 7.26
C LEU A 64 -14.25 1.84 8.41
N LEU A 65 -15.53 2.20 8.27
CA LEU A 65 -16.26 2.91 9.31
C LEU A 65 -16.45 2.04 10.57
N SER A 66 -16.69 0.73 10.43
CA SER A 66 -16.89 -0.17 11.57
C SER A 66 -15.62 -0.45 12.38
N THR A 67 -14.44 -0.28 11.77
CA THR A 67 -13.13 -0.50 12.40
C THR A 67 -12.53 0.78 12.99
N GLN A 68 -13.17 1.93 12.76
CA GLN A 68 -12.75 3.21 13.30
C GLN A 68 -12.86 3.23 14.83
N GLN A 69 -11.80 3.68 15.48
CA GLN A 69 -11.75 3.79 16.94
C GLN A 69 -12.52 5.02 17.44
N SER A 70 -12.88 5.04 18.73
CA SER A 70 -13.67 6.13 19.34
C SER A 70 -13.00 7.51 19.25
N ASN A 71 -11.66 7.55 19.23
CA ASN A 71 -10.83 8.73 19.01
C ASN A 71 -10.69 9.13 17.53
N GLY A 72 -11.30 8.38 16.61
CA GLY A 72 -11.30 8.63 15.17
C GLY A 72 -10.16 7.97 14.39
N ALA A 73 -9.23 7.29 15.05
CA ALA A 73 -8.09 6.66 14.39
C ALA A 73 -8.42 5.26 13.87
N TRP A 74 -7.54 4.74 13.01
CA TRP A 74 -7.49 3.34 12.61
C TRP A 74 -6.21 2.69 13.11
N LYS A 75 -6.31 1.43 13.52
CA LYS A 75 -5.17 0.60 13.90
C LYS A 75 -4.67 -0.17 12.68
N LEU A 76 -3.37 -0.40 12.60
CA LEU A 76 -2.76 -1.30 11.62
C LEU A 76 -2.83 -2.75 12.10
N TYR A 77 -2.61 -2.96 13.40
CA TYR A 77 -2.72 -4.25 14.07
C TYR A 77 -3.15 -4.01 15.53
N ASP A 78 -2.35 -4.42 16.51
CA ASP A 78 -2.59 -4.25 17.93
C ASP A 78 -2.06 -2.90 18.48
N ASP A 79 -2.36 -1.81 17.76
CA ASP A 79 -1.97 -0.47 18.20
C ASP A 79 -2.83 -0.02 19.39
N THR A 80 -2.24 0.63 20.39
CA THR A 80 -2.99 1.09 21.56
C THR A 80 -3.90 2.27 21.23
N THR A 81 -3.36 3.31 20.59
CA THR A 81 -4.05 4.58 20.33
C THR A 81 -4.46 4.78 18.86
N GLY A 82 -4.01 3.90 17.96
CA GLY A 82 -4.17 4.04 16.51
C GLY A 82 -2.86 4.32 15.79
N HIS A 83 -2.87 4.19 14.46
CA HIS A 83 -1.73 4.30 13.58
C HIS A 83 -1.92 5.44 12.58
N LEU A 84 -1.01 6.41 12.57
CA LEU A 84 -1.11 7.62 11.76
C LEU A 84 -1.28 7.32 10.26
N SER A 85 -0.43 6.45 9.70
CA SER A 85 -0.46 6.17 8.26
C SER A 85 -1.75 5.44 7.86
N ALA A 86 -2.21 4.50 8.68
CA ALA A 86 -3.47 3.79 8.44
C ALA A 86 -4.67 4.74 8.52
N THR A 87 -4.66 5.65 9.49
CA THR A 87 -5.71 6.67 9.66
C THR A 87 -5.75 7.63 8.46
N VAL A 88 -4.59 8.07 7.97
CA VAL A 88 -4.52 8.93 6.78
C VAL A 88 -5.04 8.22 5.53
N GLU A 89 -4.66 6.96 5.31
CA GLU A 89 -5.14 6.19 4.14
C GLU A 89 -6.65 5.95 4.22
N ALA A 90 -7.17 5.50 5.38
CA ALA A 90 -8.61 5.30 5.60
C ALA A 90 -9.41 6.60 5.42
N TYR A 91 -8.98 7.70 6.06
CA TYR A 91 -9.60 9.01 5.89
C TYR A 91 -9.64 9.46 4.43
N THR A 92 -8.52 9.28 3.71
CA THR A 92 -8.41 9.64 2.30
C THR A 92 -9.34 8.80 1.43
N ALA A 93 -9.38 7.48 1.67
CA ALA A 93 -10.25 6.55 0.94
C ALA A 93 -11.73 6.82 1.17
N LEU A 94 -12.13 7.13 2.41
CA LEU A 94 -13.51 7.51 2.74
C LEU A 94 -13.93 8.77 1.96
N LEU A 95 -13.06 9.77 1.84
CA LEU A 95 -13.35 10.93 0.99
C LEU A 95 -13.40 10.59 -0.50
N PHE A 96 -12.46 9.78 -1.00
CA PHE A 96 -12.47 9.29 -2.38
C PHE A 96 -13.74 8.50 -2.72
N SER A 97 -14.31 7.79 -1.75
CA SER A 97 -15.49 6.96 -1.94
C SER A 97 -16.72 7.77 -2.36
N GLY A 98 -16.78 9.06 -2.00
CA GLY A 98 -17.96 9.90 -2.16
C GLY A 98 -19.07 9.65 -1.13
N TYR A 99 -18.90 8.68 -0.23
CA TYR A 99 -19.89 8.30 0.79
C TYR A 99 -19.60 8.87 2.18
N ALA A 100 -18.47 9.55 2.37
CA ALA A 100 -18.15 10.26 3.60
C ALA A 100 -17.82 11.73 3.30
N ASN A 101 -18.20 12.61 4.21
CA ASN A 101 -17.91 14.04 4.12
C ASN A 101 -17.00 14.47 5.26
N ARG A 102 -16.11 15.43 4.97
CA ARG A 102 -15.26 16.05 5.99
C ARG A 102 -16.06 16.67 7.15
N SER A 103 -17.30 17.11 6.90
CA SER A 103 -18.17 17.65 7.96
C SER A 103 -18.61 16.62 9.00
N ASP A 104 -18.51 15.32 8.68
CA ASP A 104 -19.02 14.23 9.51
C ASP A 104 -18.23 14.15 10.83
N GLY A 105 -18.93 13.82 11.92
CA GLY A 105 -18.34 13.82 13.25
C GLY A 105 -17.15 12.86 13.39
N ASN A 106 -17.23 11.70 12.76
CA ASN A 106 -16.16 10.71 12.75
C ASN A 106 -14.97 11.11 11.87
N MET A 107 -15.22 11.81 10.75
CA MET A 107 -14.18 12.36 9.88
C MET A 107 -13.44 13.51 10.56
N LYS A 108 -14.14 14.36 11.33
CA LYS A 108 -13.52 15.41 12.16
C LYS A 108 -12.61 14.84 13.25
N LYS A 109 -13.01 13.73 13.89
CA LYS A 109 -12.16 13.04 14.87
C LYS A 109 -10.89 12.49 14.23
N ALA A 110 -11.02 11.85 13.07
CA ALA A 110 -9.87 11.37 12.30
C ALA A 110 -8.94 12.52 11.89
N GLU A 111 -9.50 13.65 11.44
CA GLU A 111 -8.74 14.86 11.12
C GLU A 111 -7.96 15.39 12.33
N SER A 112 -8.60 15.50 13.50
CA SER A 112 -7.93 15.89 14.75
C SER A 112 -6.76 14.95 15.07
N PHE A 113 -7.02 13.64 15.06
CA PHE A 113 -5.98 12.65 15.31
C PHE A 113 -4.79 12.80 14.35
N ILE A 114 -5.05 12.97 13.05
CA ILE A 114 -4.00 13.16 12.04
C ILE A 114 -3.16 14.40 12.36
N LEU A 115 -3.79 15.52 12.70
CA LEU A 115 -3.11 16.78 13.02
C LEU A 115 -2.28 16.66 14.30
N ASP A 116 -2.85 16.04 15.34
CA ASP A 116 -2.20 15.84 16.65
C ASP A 116 -0.94 14.97 16.54
N HIS A 117 -0.88 14.07 15.54
CA HIS A 117 0.27 13.20 15.28
C HIS A 117 1.24 13.78 14.23
N GLY A 118 1.11 15.07 13.88
CA GLY A 118 2.03 15.81 13.01
C GLY A 118 1.69 15.77 11.52
N GLY A 119 0.45 15.38 11.19
CA GLY A 119 -0.13 15.48 9.85
C GLY A 119 0.54 14.59 8.81
N LEU A 120 0.32 14.93 7.54
CA LEU A 120 0.82 14.14 6.39
C LEU A 120 2.36 14.08 6.34
N LYS A 121 3.06 14.98 7.03
CA LYS A 121 4.53 14.98 7.06
C LYS A 121 5.08 13.79 7.85
N ASN A 122 4.38 13.30 8.87
CA ASN A 122 4.86 12.25 9.75
C ASN A 122 4.41 10.84 9.35
N THR A 123 3.66 10.70 8.25
CA THR A 123 3.25 9.39 7.73
C THR A 123 4.43 8.60 7.14
N HIS A 124 4.23 7.30 6.98
CA HIS A 124 5.17 6.40 6.33
C HIS A 124 5.39 6.79 4.85
N VAL A 125 6.53 6.37 4.27
CA VAL A 125 6.90 6.71 2.89
C VAL A 125 5.93 6.14 1.87
N SER A 126 5.36 4.95 2.12
CA SER A 126 4.34 4.35 1.25
C SER A 126 3.08 5.21 1.14
N THR A 127 2.60 5.72 2.27
CA THR A 127 1.43 6.62 2.32
C THR A 127 1.72 7.93 1.61
N LYS A 128 2.90 8.53 1.82
CA LYS A 128 3.32 9.73 1.06
C LYS A 128 3.38 9.47 -0.44
N PHE A 129 3.85 8.29 -0.85
CA PHE A 129 3.89 7.89 -2.24
C PHE A 129 2.48 7.75 -2.83
N MET A 130 1.57 7.04 -2.15
CA MET A 130 0.15 6.94 -2.54
C MET A 130 -0.50 8.33 -2.66
N LEU A 131 -0.30 9.20 -1.67
CA LEU A 131 -0.84 10.57 -1.72
C LEU A 131 -0.22 11.39 -2.84
N ALA A 132 1.07 11.23 -3.14
CA ALA A 132 1.74 11.94 -4.23
C ALA A 132 1.28 11.47 -5.61
N LEU A 133 1.04 10.16 -5.79
CA LEU A 133 0.43 9.61 -7.00
C LEU A 133 -0.93 10.24 -7.27
N ASN A 134 -1.74 10.44 -6.24
CA ASN A 134 -3.06 11.06 -6.35
C ASN A 134 -3.03 12.60 -6.29
N GLY A 135 -1.83 13.20 -6.29
CA GLY A 135 -1.62 14.65 -6.26
C GLY A 135 -2.16 15.35 -5.01
N LEU A 136 -2.27 14.62 -3.90
CA LEU A 136 -2.67 15.07 -2.56
C LEU A 136 -1.46 15.44 -1.69
N TYR A 137 -0.27 15.00 -2.07
CA TYR A 137 0.99 15.33 -1.42
C TYR A 137 2.06 15.70 -2.46
N PRO A 138 2.94 16.70 -2.20
CA PRO A 138 3.97 17.04 -3.16
C PRO A 138 4.99 15.90 -3.28
N TRP A 139 5.35 15.53 -4.51
CA TRP A 139 6.47 14.64 -4.76
C TRP A 139 7.74 15.14 -4.06
N PRO A 140 8.47 14.28 -3.33
CA PRO A 140 9.74 14.70 -2.73
C PRO A 140 10.70 15.15 -3.83
N ASN A 141 11.48 16.21 -3.53
CA ASN A 141 12.47 16.71 -4.48
C ASN A 141 13.49 15.64 -4.86
N ILE A 142 13.80 14.75 -3.91
CA ILE A 142 14.67 13.58 -4.07
C ILE A 142 13.83 12.35 -3.74
N PHE A 143 13.57 11.50 -4.74
CA PHE A 143 13.05 10.17 -4.48
C PHE A 143 14.22 9.29 -4.00
N PRO A 144 14.08 8.52 -2.91
CA PRO A 144 15.20 7.87 -2.24
C PRO A 144 15.97 6.88 -3.13
N PHE A 145 15.35 6.37 -4.19
CA PHE A 145 15.96 5.40 -5.08
C PHE A 145 15.96 5.87 -6.53
N PRO A 146 17.13 6.08 -7.14
CA PRO A 146 17.19 6.50 -8.52
C PRO A 146 16.85 5.33 -9.46
N LEU A 147 16.12 5.62 -10.54
CA LEU A 147 15.68 4.61 -11.53
C LEU A 147 16.85 3.79 -12.13
N PHE A 148 18.07 4.33 -12.16
CA PHE A 148 19.24 3.60 -12.66
C PHE A 148 19.61 2.36 -11.83
N ILE A 149 19.09 2.19 -10.62
CA ILE A 149 19.34 1.00 -9.79
C ILE A 149 18.89 -0.29 -10.50
N ILE A 150 17.94 -0.22 -11.42
CA ILE A 150 17.49 -1.37 -12.24
C ILE A 150 18.61 -1.89 -13.16
N HIS A 151 19.63 -1.07 -13.43
CA HIS A 151 20.82 -1.44 -14.21
C HIS A 151 22.04 -1.78 -13.37
N SER A 152 21.95 -1.74 -12.04
CA SER A 152 23.10 -2.03 -11.19
C SER A 152 23.59 -3.48 -11.41
N PRO A 153 24.90 -3.70 -11.61
CA PRO A 153 25.48 -5.04 -11.61
C PRO A 153 25.21 -5.77 -10.29
N SER A 154 25.19 -7.10 -10.29
CA SER A 154 24.98 -7.92 -9.08
C SER A 154 26.05 -7.70 -8.00
N ILE A 155 27.26 -7.31 -8.42
CA ILE A 155 28.41 -7.05 -7.54
C ILE A 155 28.20 -5.80 -6.67
N PHE A 156 27.37 -4.86 -7.10
CA PHE A 156 27.11 -3.62 -6.35
C PHE A 156 26.38 -3.92 -5.02
N PRO A 157 26.73 -3.27 -3.89
CA PRO A 157 26.12 -3.55 -2.58
C PRO A 157 24.59 -3.32 -2.58
N PHE A 158 24.12 -2.29 -3.30
CA PHE A 158 22.68 -1.99 -3.45
C PHE A 158 22.13 -2.45 -4.81
N SER A 159 22.54 -3.64 -5.26
CA SER A 159 22.08 -4.15 -6.54
C SER A 159 20.58 -4.45 -6.50
N PHE A 160 19.82 -4.04 -7.52
CA PHE A 160 18.41 -4.41 -7.65
C PHE A 160 18.18 -5.93 -7.58
N TYR A 161 19.17 -6.72 -8.01
CA TYR A 161 19.12 -8.18 -7.99
C TYR A 161 19.27 -8.81 -6.61
N LYS A 162 19.73 -8.05 -5.61
CA LYS A 162 19.83 -8.50 -4.21
C LYS A 162 18.51 -8.34 -3.45
N PHE A 163 17.53 -7.63 -4.00
CA PHE A 163 16.19 -7.56 -3.43
C PHE A 163 15.41 -8.86 -3.68
N SER A 164 14.54 -9.24 -2.74
CA SER A 164 13.63 -10.38 -2.92
C SER A 164 12.77 -10.20 -4.17
N THR A 165 12.31 -11.29 -4.78
CA THR A 165 11.45 -11.20 -5.97
C THR A 165 10.20 -10.36 -5.70
N TYR A 166 9.60 -10.51 -4.52
CA TYR A 166 8.49 -9.68 -4.07
C TYR A 166 8.83 -8.18 -4.10
N VAL A 167 9.97 -7.77 -3.53
CA VAL A 167 10.38 -6.36 -3.54
C VAL A 167 10.62 -5.90 -4.97
N ARG A 168 11.33 -6.68 -5.81
CA ARG A 168 11.61 -6.30 -7.21
C ARG A 168 10.34 -6.03 -8.02
N ALA A 169 9.32 -6.87 -7.83
CA ALA A 169 8.03 -6.74 -8.49
C ALA A 169 7.33 -5.40 -8.18
N HIS A 170 7.30 -5.02 -6.90
CA HIS A 170 6.62 -3.81 -6.44
C HIS A 170 7.47 -2.55 -6.65
N PHE A 171 8.80 -2.69 -6.63
CA PHE A 171 9.70 -1.56 -6.67
C PHE A 171 9.90 -1.01 -8.08
N ALA A 172 9.83 -1.86 -9.11
CA ALA A 172 9.89 -1.43 -10.51
C ALA A 172 8.84 -0.34 -10.86
N PRO A 173 7.53 -0.55 -10.63
CA PRO A 173 6.53 0.49 -10.91
C PRO A 173 6.72 1.73 -10.03
N VAL A 174 7.09 1.55 -8.75
CA VAL A 174 7.36 2.66 -7.83
C VAL A 174 8.48 3.56 -8.35
N LEU A 175 9.58 2.97 -8.85
CA LEU A 175 10.70 3.70 -9.43
C LEU A 175 10.33 4.43 -10.72
N ILE A 176 9.55 3.80 -11.60
CA ILE A 176 9.07 4.43 -12.85
C ILE A 176 8.19 5.63 -12.52
N LEU A 177 7.20 5.45 -11.65
CA LEU A 177 6.25 6.49 -11.26
C LEU A 177 6.93 7.62 -10.51
N GLY A 178 7.85 7.31 -9.60
CA GLY A 178 8.67 8.28 -8.88
C GLY A 178 9.59 9.08 -9.81
N HIS A 179 10.21 8.43 -10.80
CA HIS A 179 11.04 9.11 -11.80
C HIS A 179 10.21 10.04 -12.69
N LYS A 180 9.03 9.59 -13.15
CA LYS A 180 8.10 10.39 -13.95
C LYS A 180 7.38 11.46 -13.13
N ARG A 181 7.44 11.41 -11.79
CA ARG A 181 6.61 12.21 -10.87
C ARG A 181 5.14 12.16 -11.27
N PHE A 182 4.68 10.94 -11.52
CA PHE A 182 3.34 10.69 -12.04
C PHE A 182 2.28 11.24 -11.06
N ILE A 183 1.29 11.95 -11.59
CA ILE A 183 0.15 12.45 -10.83
C ILE A 183 -1.11 12.09 -11.61
N THR A 184 -2.06 11.45 -10.95
CA THR A 184 -3.40 11.23 -11.44
C THR A 184 -4.40 12.00 -10.57
N LYS A 185 -5.36 12.65 -11.22
CA LYS A 185 -6.48 13.35 -10.58
C LYS A 185 -7.72 13.19 -11.45
N ASN A 186 -8.86 13.01 -10.81
CA ASN A 186 -10.16 12.90 -11.45
C ASN A 186 -11.24 13.53 -10.55
N ARG A 187 -12.51 13.39 -10.95
CA ARG A 187 -13.66 13.96 -10.23
C ARG A 187 -13.79 13.50 -8.77
N TRP A 188 -13.22 12.35 -8.43
CA TRP A 188 -13.29 11.76 -7.09
C TRP A 188 -12.15 12.21 -6.16
N THR A 189 -11.14 12.91 -6.71
CA THR A 189 -9.95 13.28 -5.95
C THR A 189 -10.29 14.34 -4.90
N PRO A 190 -10.14 14.02 -3.59
CA PRO A 190 -10.51 14.94 -2.53
C PRO A 190 -9.48 16.06 -2.35
N ASP A 191 -9.83 17.10 -1.59
CA ASP A 191 -8.87 18.10 -1.13
C ASP A 191 -8.36 17.76 0.28
N LEU A 192 -7.05 17.61 0.42
CA LEU A 192 -6.36 17.38 1.70
C LEU A 192 -5.46 18.55 2.11
N SER A 193 -5.63 19.73 1.50
CA SER A 193 -4.77 20.89 1.73
C SER A 193 -4.71 21.34 3.19
N HIS A 194 -5.76 21.10 3.97
CA HIS A 194 -5.82 21.39 5.41
C HIS A 194 -4.92 20.50 6.27
N LEU A 195 -4.53 19.31 5.78
CA LEU A 195 -3.63 18.38 6.47
C LEU A 195 -2.17 18.58 6.10
N LEU A 196 -1.88 19.44 5.11
CA LEU A 196 -0.51 19.70 4.66
C LEU A 196 0.25 20.56 5.69
N PRO A 197 1.56 20.34 5.85
CA PRO A 197 2.39 21.19 6.70
C PRO A 197 2.37 22.64 6.18
N ARG A 198 2.15 23.59 7.09
CA ARG A 198 2.18 25.03 6.79
C ARG A 198 3.51 25.40 6.08
N LYS A 199 3.41 26.02 4.90
CA LYS A 199 4.50 26.25 3.92
C LYS A 199 5.86 26.62 4.56
N ARG A 200 6.91 25.82 4.33
CA ARG A 200 8.32 26.23 4.51
C ARG A 200 8.89 26.79 3.20
N LYS A 201 9.43 28.01 3.24
CA LYS A 201 9.95 28.83 2.11
C LYS A 201 11.18 28.28 1.36
N ASN A 202 11.68 27.08 1.65
CA ASN A 202 13.05 26.66 1.22
C ASN A 202 13.15 25.65 0.06
N VAL A 203 12.12 25.53 -0.79
CA VAL A 203 12.14 24.58 -1.93
C VAL A 203 13.07 25.02 -3.08
N LYS A 204 13.45 26.31 -3.16
CA LYS A 204 14.19 26.85 -4.33
C LYS A 204 15.68 26.48 -4.41
N LYS A 205 16.37 26.26 -3.27
CA LYS A 205 17.86 26.14 -3.24
C LYS A 205 18.39 24.82 -3.84
N TRP A 206 17.67 23.71 -3.66
CA TRP A 206 18.10 22.38 -4.13
C TRP A 206 17.77 22.07 -5.60
N ARG A 207 16.86 22.84 -6.20
CA ARG A 207 16.48 22.73 -7.63
C ARG A 207 17.66 22.97 -8.58
N LYS A 208 18.62 23.83 -8.19
CA LYS A 208 19.78 24.25 -9.00
C LYS A 208 20.96 23.27 -8.92
N LEU A 209 21.09 22.53 -7.82
CA LEU A 209 22.17 21.56 -7.59
C LEU A 209 21.91 20.21 -8.28
N LEU A 210 20.66 19.88 -8.60
CA LEU A 210 20.27 18.58 -9.16
C LEU A 210 20.09 18.60 -10.68
N SER A 211 19.82 19.77 -11.27
CA SER A 211 19.81 19.92 -12.74
C SER A 211 21.16 19.58 -13.37
N THR A 212 22.25 19.62 -12.60
CA THR A 212 23.60 19.24 -13.04
C THR A 212 23.89 17.74 -12.90
N LEU A 213 23.19 17.00 -12.02
CA LEU A 213 23.42 15.56 -11.81
C LEU A 213 22.49 14.65 -12.64
N PHE A 214 21.32 15.12 -13.06
CA PHE A 214 20.29 14.29 -13.74
C PHE A 214 20.15 14.55 -15.24
N SER A 215 21.12 15.19 -15.88
CA SER A 215 21.17 15.29 -17.35
C SER A 215 21.71 14.00 -17.99
N LYS A 216 20.97 12.90 -17.88
CA LYS A 216 21.15 11.71 -18.72
C LYS A 216 19.80 11.11 -19.11
N LYS A 217 19.04 11.82 -19.95
CA LYS A 217 17.77 11.38 -20.55
C LYS A 217 17.84 9.96 -21.16
N PHE A 218 19.02 9.53 -21.62
CA PHE A 218 19.23 8.23 -22.25
C PHE A 218 19.14 7.05 -21.26
N PHE A 219 19.76 7.17 -20.08
CA PHE A 219 19.77 6.11 -19.07
C PHE A 219 18.38 5.91 -18.45
N ALA A 220 17.59 6.98 -18.33
CA ALA A 220 16.23 6.92 -17.85
C ALA A 220 15.31 6.11 -18.79
N LYS A 221 15.38 6.34 -20.11
CA LYS A 221 14.53 5.64 -21.09
C LYS A 221 14.82 4.14 -21.15
N SER A 222 16.11 3.76 -21.15
CA SER A 222 16.52 2.36 -21.11
C SER A 222 16.07 1.69 -19.79
N ALA A 223 16.16 2.41 -18.67
CA ALA A 223 15.79 1.86 -17.37
C ALA A 223 14.28 1.66 -17.24
N CYS A 224 13.47 2.60 -17.74
CA CYS A 224 12.02 2.42 -17.85
C CYS A 224 11.68 1.18 -18.68
N ARG A 225 12.27 1.02 -19.87
CA ARG A 225 12.00 -0.15 -20.72
C ARG A 225 12.37 -1.48 -20.05
N LYS A 226 13.50 -1.51 -19.34
CA LYS A 226 13.93 -2.70 -18.59
C LYS A 226 12.98 -3.00 -17.43
N ALA A 227 12.54 -1.97 -16.71
CA ALA A 227 11.55 -2.09 -15.64
C ALA A 227 10.19 -2.60 -16.17
N GLU A 228 9.69 -2.00 -17.26
CA GLU A 228 8.46 -2.42 -17.95
C GLU A 228 8.54 -3.88 -18.40
N SER A 229 9.65 -4.29 -19.02
CA SER A 229 9.86 -5.69 -19.42
C SER A 229 9.87 -6.64 -18.22
N GLN A 230 10.46 -6.25 -17.09
CA GLN A 230 10.43 -7.05 -15.87
C GLN A 230 9.03 -7.17 -15.27
N MET A 231 8.24 -6.10 -15.32
CA MET A 231 6.84 -6.13 -14.88
C MET A 231 6.02 -7.07 -15.76
N LEU A 232 6.12 -6.96 -17.08
CA LEU A 232 5.37 -7.79 -18.02
C LEU A 232 5.73 -9.29 -17.92
N LYS A 233 7.02 -9.61 -17.69
CA LYS A 233 7.46 -11.00 -17.44
C LYS A 233 6.99 -11.56 -16.09
N GLY A 234 6.55 -10.69 -15.19
CA GLY A 234 6.11 -11.04 -13.84
C GLY A 234 4.60 -11.18 -13.67
N VAL A 235 3.82 -10.85 -14.70
CA VAL A 235 2.38 -11.04 -14.71
C VAL A 235 2.11 -12.53 -14.94
N GLY A 236 1.43 -13.18 -13.98
CA GLY A 236 0.98 -14.56 -14.12
C GLY A 236 -0.16 -14.68 -15.14
N ASP A 237 -0.53 -15.92 -15.50
CA ASP A 237 -1.62 -16.18 -16.44
C ASP A 237 -2.99 -15.66 -15.93
N ASP A 238 -3.10 -15.40 -14.63
CA ASP A 238 -4.23 -14.79 -13.93
C ASP A 238 -4.25 -13.25 -13.99
N GLY A 239 -3.26 -12.62 -14.65
CA GLY A 239 -3.16 -11.17 -14.77
C GLY A 239 -2.62 -10.47 -13.51
N ILE A 240 -2.26 -11.22 -12.46
CA ILE A 240 -1.74 -10.67 -11.21
C ILE A 240 -0.21 -10.65 -11.27
N LEU A 241 0.39 -9.52 -10.88
CA LEU A 241 1.83 -9.38 -10.76
C LEU A 241 2.37 -10.23 -9.60
N PHE A 242 3.10 -11.29 -9.93
CA PHE A 242 3.74 -12.24 -9.01
C PHE A 242 2.84 -12.71 -7.86
N THR A 243 1.98 -13.69 -8.14
CA THR A 243 1.38 -14.49 -7.08
C THR A 243 2.47 -15.22 -6.28
N GLN A 244 2.39 -15.26 -4.95
CA GLN A 244 3.29 -16.09 -4.13
C GLN A 244 3.31 -17.57 -4.58
N THR A 245 2.26 -18.01 -5.28
CA THR A 245 2.13 -19.36 -5.85
C THR A 245 3.01 -19.60 -7.09
N SER A 246 3.38 -18.56 -7.85
CA SER A 246 4.22 -18.72 -9.05
C SER A 246 5.64 -19.23 -8.75
N HIS A 247 6.11 -19.12 -7.51
CA HIS A 247 7.39 -19.70 -7.07
C HIS A 247 7.25 -21.08 -6.41
N LEU A 248 6.09 -21.43 -5.87
CA LEU A 248 5.85 -22.77 -5.30
C LEU A 248 5.69 -23.82 -6.41
N ASN A 249 5.07 -23.47 -7.55
CA ASN A 249 4.93 -24.40 -8.67
C ASN A 249 6.25 -24.74 -9.38
N LYS A 250 7.34 -23.98 -9.15
CA LYS A 250 8.69 -24.32 -9.66
C LYS A 250 9.54 -25.15 -8.69
N LEU A 251 9.03 -25.44 -7.49
CA LEU A 251 9.69 -26.30 -6.51
C LEU A 251 9.05 -27.71 -6.43
N VAL A 252 7.89 -27.92 -7.06
CA VAL A 252 7.13 -29.18 -6.97
C VAL A 252 7.24 -30.04 -8.24
N TYR A 253 7.82 -29.54 -9.32
CA TYR A 253 8.11 -30.33 -10.52
C TYR A 253 9.51 -30.00 -11.06
N PRO A 254 10.50 -30.92 -10.92
CA PRO A 254 11.74 -30.85 -11.70
C PRO A 254 11.50 -31.06 -13.19
#